data_AF-A0A9D2X392-F1
#
_entry.id   AF-A0A9D2X392-F1
#
_cell.length_a   1.000
_cell.length_b   1.000
_cell.length_c   1.000
_cell.angle_alpha   90.00
_cell.angle_beta   90.00
_cell.angle_gamma   90.00
#
_symmetry.space_group_name_H-M   'P 1'
#
loop_
_entity.id
_entity.type
_entity.pdbx_description
1 polymer ?
#
loop_
_entity_poly.entity_id
_entity_poly.type
_entity_poly.pdbx_seq_one_letter_code
_entity_poly.pdbx_strand_id
1 'polypeptide(L)'
;KDFNYVITSKWSKGTKGEAKDVVIKNGELISGVIDKSSIGAEEPESVLHRIAKDYGNAPAKKFLNSVLIIAKQFITHYGFSYGYADLELPEKARAGILDDIQKSYDTVYDLISQAKKGTLKLTRGLAADEALEAYIVNELSKARDKAGSIADHSFDHTNAGKIMASTGARGSALNIGQMAGSLGQQSRRGQRLLKGYNNRALPHFKEHDNNPDAHGFVKTNYRDGLSALEFF
;
A
#
# COMPACT_ATOMS: atom_id res chain seq x y z
N LYS A 1 36.59 0.98 -13.37
CA LYS A 1 36.99 2.41 -13.45
C LYS A 1 36.17 3.17 -14.48
N ASP A 2 35.41 2.49 -15.35
CA ASP A 2 34.58 3.14 -16.38
C ASP A 2 33.09 2.76 -16.28
N PHE A 3 32.59 2.50 -15.07
CA PHE A 3 31.20 2.11 -14.90
C PHE A 3 30.30 3.33 -15.06
N ASN A 4 29.53 3.35 -16.15
CA ASN A 4 28.58 4.40 -16.48
C ASN A 4 27.20 3.75 -16.59
N TYR A 5 26.26 4.17 -15.75
CA TYR A 5 24.95 3.55 -15.71
C TYR A 5 23.87 4.52 -15.24
N VAL A 6 22.68 4.42 -15.82
CA VAL A 6 21.51 5.24 -15.46
C VAL A 6 20.32 4.33 -15.21
N ILE A 7 19.69 4.50 -14.06
CA ILE A 7 18.47 3.76 -13.68
C ILE A 7 17.55 4.64 -12.85
N THR A 8 16.25 4.52 -13.03
CA THR A 8 15.27 5.23 -12.21
C THR A 8 14.99 4.45 -10.92
N SER A 9 15.24 5.08 -9.78
CA SER A 9 14.99 4.47 -8.47
C SER A 9 13.50 4.33 -8.16
N LYS A 10 13.14 3.38 -7.29
CA LYS A 10 11.77 3.22 -6.78
C LYS A 10 11.30 4.47 -6.03
N TRP A 11 12.17 5.09 -5.23
CA TRP A 11 11.87 6.33 -4.54
C TRP A 11 11.54 7.45 -5.52
N SER A 12 12.33 7.60 -6.59
CA SER A 12 12.11 8.59 -7.65
C SER A 12 10.76 8.40 -8.35
N LYS A 13 10.38 7.14 -8.65
CA LYS A 13 9.06 6.80 -9.22
C LYS A 13 7.89 7.17 -8.31
N GLY A 14 8.10 7.18 -6.99
CA GLY A 14 7.08 7.49 -6.00
C GLY A 14 6.89 9.00 -5.73
N THR A 15 7.84 9.84 -6.15
CA THR A 15 7.79 11.29 -5.93
C THR A 15 7.14 12.02 -7.11
N LYS A 16 6.26 12.99 -6.85
CA LYS A 16 5.61 13.83 -7.89
C LYS A 16 6.53 14.94 -8.47
N GLY A 17 7.82 14.93 -8.15
CA GLY A 17 8.80 15.93 -8.60
C GLY A 17 9.60 15.47 -9.84
N GLU A 18 10.59 16.27 -10.24
CA GLU A 18 11.56 15.84 -11.27
C GLU A 18 12.22 14.52 -10.86
N ALA A 19 12.13 13.52 -11.75
CA ALA A 19 12.70 12.20 -11.51
C ALA A 19 14.21 12.33 -11.34
N LYS A 20 14.69 12.10 -10.12
CA LYS A 20 16.13 12.03 -9.83
C LYS A 20 16.63 10.63 -10.11
N ASP A 21 16.94 10.37 -11.37
CA ASP A 21 17.55 9.12 -11.79
C ASP A 21 18.90 8.92 -11.09
N VAL A 22 19.18 7.65 -10.79
CA VAL A 22 20.48 7.19 -10.32
C VAL A 22 21.42 7.25 -11.51
N VAL A 23 22.31 8.24 -11.51
CA VAL A 23 23.30 8.45 -12.57
C VAL A 23 24.68 8.16 -11.99
N ILE A 24 25.31 7.12 -12.49
CA ILE A 24 26.69 6.76 -12.16
C ILE A 24 27.56 7.08 -13.36
N LYS A 25 28.61 7.88 -13.16
CA LYS A 25 29.60 8.19 -14.20
C LYS A 25 30.99 7.86 -13.69
N ASN A 26 31.77 7.11 -14.47
CA ASN A 26 33.13 6.67 -14.13
C ASN A 26 33.24 6.04 -12.72
N GLY A 27 32.20 5.33 -12.29
CA GLY A 27 32.13 4.72 -10.96
C GLY A 27 31.75 5.65 -9.81
N GLU A 28 31.37 6.91 -10.08
CA GLU A 28 30.91 7.89 -9.09
C GLU A 28 29.41 8.13 -9.22
N LEU A 29 28.69 8.15 -8.09
CA LEU A 29 27.27 8.49 -8.04
C LEU A 29 27.09 10.00 -8.14
N ILE A 30 26.57 10.47 -9.28
CA ILE A 30 26.38 11.90 -9.58
C ILE A 30 25.01 12.40 -9.10
N SER A 31 23.96 11.59 -9.26
CA SER A 31 22.60 11.94 -8.86
C SER A 31 21.78 10.71 -8.50
N GLY A 32 20.64 10.94 -7.84
CA GLY A 32 19.65 9.91 -7.52
C GLY A 32 19.88 9.24 -6.16
N VAL A 33 18.94 8.37 -5.79
CA VAL A 33 18.93 7.63 -4.52
C VAL A 33 19.05 6.15 -4.81
N ILE A 34 20.05 5.49 -4.20
CA ILE A 34 20.22 4.04 -4.26
C ILE A 34 19.16 3.39 -3.37
N ASP A 35 18.31 2.55 -3.95
CA ASP A 35 17.26 1.81 -3.24
C ASP A 35 17.17 0.36 -3.70
N LYS A 36 16.07 -0.33 -3.35
CA LYS A 36 15.85 -1.72 -3.74
C LYS A 36 16.05 -1.93 -5.25
N SER A 37 15.57 -1.04 -6.12
CA SER A 37 15.72 -1.21 -7.57
C SER A 37 17.18 -1.16 -8.05
N SER A 38 18.05 -0.49 -7.29
CA SER A 38 19.45 -0.30 -7.66
C SER A 38 20.37 -1.42 -7.17
N ILE A 39 20.11 -2.01 -6.00
CA ILE A 39 21.01 -3.01 -5.37
C ILE A 39 20.27 -4.23 -4.78
N GLY A 40 18.95 -4.31 -4.95
CA GLY A 40 18.12 -5.36 -4.40
C GLY A 40 18.37 -6.71 -5.06
N ALA A 41 18.07 -7.77 -4.30
CA ALA A 41 18.05 -9.12 -4.84
C ALA A 41 16.96 -9.26 -5.91
N GLU A 42 17.24 -10.06 -6.94
CA GLU A 42 16.31 -10.37 -8.05
C GLU A 42 15.91 -9.18 -8.92
N GLU A 43 16.63 -8.05 -8.83
CA GLU A 43 16.37 -6.87 -9.67
C GLU A 43 17.21 -6.94 -10.96
N PRO A 44 16.58 -7.23 -12.12
CA PRO A 44 17.28 -7.29 -13.40
C PRO A 44 17.82 -5.91 -13.76
N GLU A 45 18.98 -5.87 -14.42
CA GLU A 45 19.69 -4.64 -14.78
C GLU A 45 19.97 -3.67 -13.62
N SER A 46 19.87 -4.11 -12.35
CA SER A 46 20.31 -3.30 -11.21
C SER A 46 21.81 -2.97 -11.28
N VAL A 47 22.25 -1.95 -10.53
CA VAL A 47 23.68 -1.58 -10.46
C VAL A 47 24.54 -2.78 -10.06
N LEU A 48 24.09 -3.56 -9.07
CA LEU A 48 24.78 -4.76 -8.63
C LEU A 48 24.84 -5.82 -9.74
N HIS A 49 23.73 -6.04 -10.45
CA HIS A 49 23.65 -7.01 -11.54
C HIS A 49 24.53 -6.60 -12.74
N ARG A 50 24.55 -5.31 -13.10
CA ARG A 50 25.42 -4.77 -14.14
C ARG A 50 26.90 -4.93 -13.79
N ILE A 51 27.29 -4.62 -12.55
CA ILE A 51 28.67 -4.83 -12.10
C ILE A 51 29.06 -6.32 -12.20
N ALA A 52 28.16 -7.24 -11.84
CA ALA A 52 28.40 -8.67 -11.95
C ALA A 52 28.51 -9.15 -13.41
N LYS A 53 27.68 -8.63 -14.32
CA LYS A 53 27.72 -8.95 -15.76
C LYS A 53 28.96 -8.39 -16.45
N ASP A 54 29.27 -7.12 -16.20
CA ASP A 54 30.28 -6.38 -16.96
C ASP A 54 31.71 -6.62 -16.43
N TYR A 55 31.86 -6.86 -15.13
CA TYR A 55 33.17 -7.03 -14.47
C TYR A 55 33.34 -8.37 -13.75
N GLY A 56 32.31 -9.21 -13.70
CA GLY A 56 32.34 -10.52 -13.06
C GLY A 56 32.04 -10.50 -11.56
N ASN A 57 31.95 -11.71 -10.99
CA ASN A 57 31.47 -11.92 -9.62
C ASN A 57 32.43 -11.41 -8.53
N ALA A 58 33.75 -11.45 -8.77
CA ALA A 58 34.73 -11.01 -7.77
C ALA A 58 34.67 -9.49 -7.51
N PRO A 59 34.63 -8.61 -8.55
CA PRO A 59 34.36 -7.19 -8.36
C PRO A 59 32.99 -6.89 -7.73
N ALA A 60 31.93 -7.60 -8.15
CA ALA A 60 30.60 -7.43 -7.58
C ALA A 60 30.56 -7.76 -6.08
N LYS A 61 31.21 -8.85 -5.65
CA LYS A 61 31.38 -9.20 -4.24
C LYS A 61 32.11 -8.10 -3.47
N LYS A 62 33.20 -7.56 -4.02
CA LYS A 62 33.97 -6.48 -3.37
C LYS A 62 33.13 -5.21 -3.22
N PHE A 63 32.37 -4.84 -4.26
CA PHE A 63 31.45 -3.71 -4.23
C PHE A 63 30.39 -3.88 -3.14
N LEU A 64 29.68 -5.01 -3.13
CA LEU A 64 28.62 -5.30 -2.16
C LEU A 64 29.16 -5.25 -0.71
N ASN A 65 30.29 -5.90 -0.44
CA ASN A 65 30.91 -5.87 0.88
C ASN A 65 31.27 -4.45 1.32
N SER A 66 31.83 -3.63 0.41
CA SER A 66 32.24 -2.27 0.72
C SER A 66 31.04 -1.38 1.07
N VAL A 67 29.95 -1.47 0.28
CA VAL A 67 28.71 -0.73 0.53
C VAL A 67 28.08 -1.16 1.85
N LEU A 68 28.02 -2.46 2.13
CA LEU A 68 27.42 -2.97 3.37
C LEU A 68 28.20 -2.55 4.63
N ILE A 69 29.53 -2.52 4.57
CA ILE A 69 30.35 -2.05 5.70
C ILE A 69 30.06 -0.58 6.00
N ILE A 70 30.04 0.27 4.97
CA ILE A 70 29.75 1.71 5.13
C ILE A 70 28.33 1.93 5.65
N ALA A 71 27.34 1.28 5.04
CA ALA A 71 25.94 1.39 5.44
C ALA A 71 25.72 0.93 6.89
N LYS A 72 26.35 -0.18 7.29
CA LYS A 72 26.30 -0.70 8.67
C LYS A 72 26.92 0.31 9.65
N GLN A 73 28.09 0.86 9.34
CA GLN A 73 28.73 1.84 10.21
C GLN A 73 27.89 3.10 10.33
N PHE A 74 27.35 3.60 9.21
CA PHE A 74 26.48 4.78 9.18
C PHE A 74 25.22 4.57 10.02
N ILE A 75 24.46 3.49 9.80
CA ILE A 75 23.20 3.25 10.52
C ILE A 75 23.42 3.03 12.02
N THR A 76 24.57 2.45 12.40
CA THR A 76 24.96 2.28 13.81
C THR A 76 25.18 3.62 14.51
N HIS A 77 25.71 4.64 13.82
CA HIS A 77 25.91 5.98 14.39
C HIS A 77 24.67 6.86 14.30
N TYR A 78 23.96 6.80 13.18
CA TYR A 78 22.78 7.62 12.93
C TYR A 78 21.59 7.20 13.80
N GLY A 79 21.38 5.89 13.96
CA GLY A 79 20.20 5.33 14.62
C GLY A 79 18.95 5.43 13.73
N PHE A 80 18.20 4.34 13.62
CA PHE A 80 16.95 4.32 12.87
C PHE A 80 15.95 3.45 13.60
N SER A 81 14.80 4.04 13.94
CA SER A 81 13.76 3.39 14.73
C SER A 81 12.39 3.70 14.13
N TYR A 82 11.43 2.83 14.43
CA TYR A 82 10.04 2.98 14.04
C TYR A 82 9.17 2.53 15.22
N GLY A 83 8.29 3.42 15.67
CA GLY A 83 7.47 3.22 16.85
C GLY A 83 5.98 3.42 16.58
N TYR A 84 5.17 3.25 17.63
CA TYR A 84 3.74 3.47 17.55
C TYR A 84 3.42 4.92 17.16
N ALA A 85 4.14 5.91 17.69
CA ALA A 85 3.91 7.33 17.39
C ALA A 85 4.08 7.69 15.90
N ASP A 86 4.90 6.94 15.16
CA ASP A 86 5.12 7.15 13.72
C ASP A 86 3.88 6.81 12.87
N LEU A 87 2.87 6.16 13.45
CA LEU A 87 1.60 5.85 12.80
C LEU A 87 0.51 6.89 13.08
N GLU A 88 0.81 7.93 13.84
CA GLU A 88 -0.17 8.92 14.23
C GLU A 88 -0.52 9.87 13.08
N LEU A 89 -1.82 9.94 12.76
CA LEU A 89 -2.34 10.87 11.77
C LEU A 89 -2.87 12.14 12.43
N PRO A 90 -2.72 13.33 11.80
CA PRO A 90 -3.43 14.52 12.23
C PRO A 90 -4.96 14.30 12.24
N GLU A 91 -5.68 14.93 13.16
CA GLU A 91 -7.15 14.79 13.26
C GLU A 91 -7.85 15.13 11.95
N LYS A 92 -7.38 16.15 11.23
CA LYS A 92 -7.87 16.51 9.89
C LYS A 92 -7.78 15.35 8.89
N ALA A 93 -6.70 14.58 8.92
CA ALA A 93 -6.51 13.43 8.04
C ALA A 93 -7.45 12.28 8.44
N ARG A 94 -7.60 12.01 9.74
CA ARG A 94 -8.55 11.01 10.27
C ARG A 94 -9.99 11.34 9.87
N ALA A 95 -10.41 12.59 10.04
CA ALA A 95 -11.72 13.07 9.63
C ALA A 95 -11.93 12.92 8.12
N GLY A 96 -10.92 13.27 7.31
CA GLY A 96 -10.96 13.09 5.85
C GLY A 96 -11.11 11.63 5.42
N ILE A 97 -10.44 10.69 6.11
CA ILE A 97 -10.58 9.25 5.85
C ILE A 97 -12.02 8.78 6.14
N LEU A 98 -12.59 9.19 7.27
CA LEU A 98 -13.95 8.81 7.66
C LEU A 98 -15.00 9.39 6.69
N ASP A 99 -14.83 10.65 6.29
CA ASP A 99 -15.70 11.30 5.30
C ASP A 99 -15.66 10.58 3.94
N ASP A 100 -14.48 10.21 3.46
CA ASP A 100 -14.35 9.46 2.20
C ASP A 100 -14.91 8.04 2.27
N ILE A 101 -14.75 7.34 3.41
CA ILE A 101 -15.40 6.04 3.63
C ILE A 101 -16.93 6.19 3.62
N GLN A 102 -17.46 7.23 4.28
CA GLN A 102 -18.90 7.47 4.30
C GLN A 102 -19.47 7.74 2.90
N LYS A 103 -18.78 8.53 2.06
CA LYS A 103 -19.18 8.74 0.65
C LYS A 103 -19.22 7.44 -0.15
N SER A 104 -18.24 6.54 0.07
CA SER A 104 -18.26 5.22 -0.56
C SER A 104 -19.42 4.36 -0.04
N TYR A 105 -19.83 4.49 1.22
CA TYR A 105 -21.01 3.80 1.76
C TYR A 105 -22.29 4.31 1.08
N ASP A 106 -22.42 5.63 0.93
CA ASP A 106 -23.56 6.24 0.24
C ASP A 106 -23.64 5.77 -1.22
N THR A 107 -22.49 5.65 -1.88
CA THR A 107 -22.40 5.09 -3.24
C THR A 107 -22.82 3.62 -3.29
N VAL A 108 -22.42 2.82 -2.31
CA VAL A 108 -22.85 1.41 -2.18
C VAL A 108 -24.37 1.31 -1.98
N TYR A 109 -24.95 2.16 -1.12
CA TYR A 109 -26.39 2.19 -0.92
C TYR A 109 -27.15 2.57 -2.20
N ASP A 110 -26.63 3.52 -2.98
CA ASP A 110 -27.21 3.89 -4.27
C ASP A 110 -27.13 2.73 -5.28
N LEU A 111 -25.99 2.04 -5.38
CA LEU A 111 -25.85 0.84 -6.23
C LEU A 111 -26.88 -0.25 -5.87
N ILE A 112 -27.09 -0.49 -4.57
CA ILE A 112 -28.09 -1.46 -4.09
C ILE A 112 -29.51 -0.99 -4.41
N SER A 113 -29.81 0.30 -4.29
CA SER A 113 -31.09 0.90 -4.66
C SER A 113 -31.37 0.75 -6.17
N GLN A 114 -30.38 1.01 -7.02
CA GLN A 114 -30.48 0.82 -8.47
C GLN A 114 -30.71 -0.65 -8.84
N ALA A 115 -30.05 -1.58 -8.17
CA ALA A 115 -30.25 -3.01 -8.38
C ALA A 115 -31.68 -3.44 -8.00
N LYS A 116 -32.21 -2.97 -6.86
CA LYS A 116 -33.60 -3.23 -6.45
C LYS A 116 -34.63 -2.68 -7.42
N LYS A 117 -34.33 -1.55 -8.07
CA LYS A 117 -35.18 -0.92 -9.11
C LYS A 117 -35.01 -1.56 -10.49
N GLY A 118 -34.05 -2.46 -10.68
CA GLY A 118 -33.70 -3.05 -11.98
C GLY A 118 -33.04 -2.07 -12.95
N THR A 119 -32.56 -0.92 -12.49
CA THR A 119 -31.92 0.12 -13.33
C THR A 119 -30.40 0.03 -13.35
N LEU A 120 -29.81 -0.94 -12.64
CA LEU A 120 -28.36 -1.11 -12.57
C LEU A 120 -27.78 -1.47 -13.94
N LYS A 121 -26.73 -0.75 -14.35
CA LYS A 121 -26.00 -1.05 -15.59
C LYS A 121 -25.23 -2.36 -15.44
N LEU A 122 -25.65 -3.39 -16.18
CA LEU A 122 -24.99 -4.69 -16.17
C LEU A 122 -23.66 -4.68 -16.92
N THR A 123 -22.69 -5.40 -16.37
CA THR A 123 -21.46 -5.73 -17.07
C THR A 123 -21.71 -6.93 -17.97
N ARG A 124 -21.23 -6.88 -19.22
CA ARG A 124 -21.43 -7.97 -20.18
C ARG A 124 -20.82 -9.27 -19.64
N GLY A 125 -21.64 -10.32 -19.58
CA GLY A 125 -21.21 -11.65 -19.15
C GLY A 125 -21.32 -11.92 -17.65
N LEU A 126 -21.84 -10.98 -16.85
CA LEU A 126 -22.16 -11.19 -15.44
C LEU A 126 -23.67 -11.17 -15.20
N ALA A 127 -24.12 -11.96 -14.23
CA ALA A 127 -25.48 -11.84 -13.71
C ALA A 127 -25.67 -10.51 -12.95
N ALA A 128 -26.92 -10.11 -12.71
CA ALA A 128 -27.22 -8.81 -12.12
C ALA A 128 -26.69 -8.65 -10.68
N ASP A 129 -26.75 -9.71 -9.90
CA ASP A 129 -26.20 -9.81 -8.55
C ASP A 129 -24.67 -9.82 -8.54
N GLU A 130 -24.05 -10.57 -9.46
CA GLU A 130 -22.59 -10.59 -9.62
C GLU A 130 -22.04 -9.23 -10.05
N ALA A 131 -22.74 -8.54 -10.96
CA ALA A 131 -22.37 -7.19 -11.40
C ALA A 131 -22.47 -6.19 -10.23
N LEU A 132 -23.54 -6.25 -9.44
CA LEU A 132 -23.70 -5.43 -8.24
C LEU A 132 -22.54 -5.66 -7.26
N GLU A 133 -22.25 -6.93 -6.96
CA GLU A 133 -21.19 -7.30 -6.03
C GLU A 133 -19.82 -6.80 -6.50
N ALA A 134 -19.52 -6.95 -7.79
CA ALA A 134 -18.29 -6.44 -8.39
C ALA A 134 -18.17 -4.91 -8.25
N TYR A 135 -19.26 -4.16 -8.47
CA TYR A 135 -19.25 -2.71 -8.28
C TYR A 135 -19.04 -2.32 -6.82
N ILE A 136 -19.68 -3.01 -5.89
CA ILE A 136 -19.51 -2.73 -4.46
C ILE A 136 -18.07 -3.01 -4.01
N VAL A 137 -17.52 -4.17 -4.37
CA VAL A 137 -16.12 -4.52 -4.03
C VAL A 137 -15.14 -3.51 -4.61
N ASN A 138 -15.36 -3.07 -5.86
CA ASN A 138 -14.54 -2.04 -6.49
C ASN A 138 -14.63 -0.70 -5.75
N GLU A 139 -15.83 -0.26 -5.36
CA GLU A 139 -16.01 0.99 -4.63
C GLU A 139 -15.36 0.94 -3.23
N LEU A 140 -15.54 -0.15 -2.50
CA LEU A 140 -14.92 -0.35 -1.19
C LEU A 140 -13.39 -0.48 -1.29
N SER A 141 -12.87 -1.05 -2.37
CA SER A 141 -11.42 -1.09 -2.64
C SER A 141 -10.86 0.32 -2.86
N LYS A 142 -11.57 1.18 -3.60
CA LYS A 142 -11.19 2.59 -3.76
C LYS A 142 -11.23 3.35 -2.44
N ALA A 143 -12.22 3.08 -1.58
CA ALA A 143 -12.29 3.70 -0.25
C ALA A 143 -11.02 3.39 0.57
N ARG A 144 -10.61 2.12 0.60
CA ARG A 144 -9.36 1.69 1.26
C ARG A 144 -8.13 2.36 0.65
N ASP A 145 -8.03 2.40 -0.68
CA ASP A 145 -6.87 2.98 -1.36
C ASP A 145 -6.75 4.50 -1.12
N LYS A 146 -7.89 5.21 -1.12
CA LYS A 146 -7.94 6.63 -0.74
C LYS A 146 -7.55 6.84 0.71
N ALA A 147 -8.08 6.03 1.63
CA ALA A 147 -7.71 6.10 3.04
C ALA A 147 -6.20 5.89 3.24
N GLY A 148 -5.62 4.91 2.56
CA GLY A 148 -4.18 4.67 2.57
C GLY A 148 -3.37 5.81 1.96
N SER A 149 -3.84 6.43 0.88
CA SER A 149 -3.18 7.58 0.26
C SER A 149 -3.24 8.84 1.13
N ILE A 150 -4.38 9.10 1.80
CA ILE A 150 -4.50 10.20 2.76
C ILE A 150 -3.53 9.98 3.93
N ALA A 151 -3.46 8.76 4.46
CA ALA A 151 -2.52 8.41 5.52
C ALA A 151 -1.07 8.63 5.08
N ASP A 152 -0.66 8.06 3.93
CA ASP A 152 0.71 8.19 3.41
C ASP A 152 1.10 9.66 3.16
N HIS A 153 0.20 10.46 2.60
CA HIS A 153 0.45 11.89 2.36
C HIS A 153 0.51 12.72 3.65
N SER A 154 -0.12 12.26 4.73
CA SER A 154 -0.11 12.95 6.01
C SER A 154 1.17 12.71 6.82
N PHE A 155 1.90 11.63 6.53
CA PHE A 155 3.19 11.36 7.16
C PHE A 155 4.32 12.18 6.56
N ASP A 156 5.19 12.71 7.42
CA ASP A 156 6.40 13.40 7.02
C ASP A 156 7.33 12.49 6.18
N HIS A 157 8.09 13.08 5.27
CA HIS A 157 9.07 12.34 4.47
C HIS A 157 10.20 11.73 5.31
N THR A 158 10.45 12.23 6.52
CA THR A 158 11.41 11.66 7.48
C THR A 158 10.82 10.52 8.31
N ASN A 159 9.52 10.22 8.19
CA ASN A 159 8.89 9.12 8.90
C ASN A 159 9.54 7.78 8.52
N ALA A 160 9.98 7.01 9.52
CA ALA A 160 10.72 5.77 9.29
C ALA A 160 9.89 4.72 8.51
N GLY A 161 8.59 4.61 8.79
CA GLY A 161 7.69 3.71 8.06
C GLY A 161 7.61 4.07 6.58
N LYS A 162 7.43 5.36 6.29
CA LYS A 162 7.38 5.89 4.91
C LYS A 162 8.71 5.71 4.17
N ILE A 163 9.84 5.95 4.83
CA ILE A 163 11.17 5.70 4.26
C ILE A 163 11.33 4.22 3.90
N MET A 164 10.99 3.30 4.82
CA MET A 164 11.12 1.85 4.57
C MET A 164 10.24 1.38 3.41
N ALA A 165 9.00 1.86 3.33
CA ALA A 165 8.07 1.48 2.27
C ALA A 165 8.48 2.03 0.89
N SER A 166 8.86 3.32 0.83
CA SER A 166 9.24 4.00 -0.42
C SER A 166 10.56 3.47 -1.00
N THR A 167 11.56 3.20 -0.15
CA THR A 167 12.84 2.60 -0.57
C THR A 167 12.73 1.10 -0.85
N GLY A 168 11.63 0.46 -0.42
CA GLY A 168 11.41 -0.98 -0.57
C GLY A 168 12.23 -1.84 0.38
N ALA A 169 12.73 -1.27 1.49
CA ALA A 169 13.45 -1.99 2.51
C ALA A 169 12.53 -2.95 3.29
N ARG A 170 11.37 -2.47 3.74
CA ARG A 170 10.35 -3.30 4.39
C ARG A 170 8.98 -2.63 4.34
N GLY A 171 7.94 -3.46 4.12
CA GLY A 171 6.58 -2.97 3.98
C GLY A 171 6.32 -2.27 2.64
N SER A 172 5.09 -1.82 2.48
CA SER A 172 4.58 -1.14 1.29
C SER A 172 3.62 -0.04 1.71
N ALA A 173 3.26 0.85 0.78
CA ALA A 173 2.23 1.85 1.00
C ALA A 173 0.90 1.22 1.47
N LEU A 174 0.57 0.02 0.98
CA LEU A 174 -0.58 -0.74 1.45
C LEU A 174 -0.47 -1.08 2.95
N ASN A 175 0.69 -1.50 3.44
CA ASN A 175 0.86 -1.82 4.85
C ASN A 175 0.70 -0.58 5.73
N ILE A 176 1.23 0.57 5.30
CA ILE A 176 1.03 1.86 5.99
C ILE A 176 -0.47 2.22 6.02
N GLY A 177 -1.15 2.07 4.87
CA GLY A 177 -2.59 2.32 4.77
C GLY A 177 -3.42 1.42 5.68
N GLN A 178 -3.05 0.16 5.86
CA GLN A 178 -3.73 -0.75 6.80
C GLN A 178 -3.42 -0.45 8.27
N MET A 179 -2.22 0.06 8.56
CA MET A 179 -1.83 0.41 9.93
C MET A 179 -2.47 1.71 10.42
N ALA A 180 -2.62 2.72 9.55
CA ALA A 180 -3.06 4.06 9.96
C ALA A 180 -4.33 4.56 9.24
N GLY A 181 -4.67 4.02 8.08
CA GLY A 181 -5.83 4.44 7.28
C GLY A 181 -7.07 3.59 7.58
N SER A 182 -7.23 2.51 6.82
CA SER A 182 -8.30 1.53 6.96
C SER A 182 -7.80 0.16 6.49
N LEU A 183 -8.22 -0.90 7.17
CA LEU A 183 -7.87 -2.27 6.78
C LEU A 183 -8.56 -2.68 5.46
N GLY A 184 -9.82 -2.25 5.29
CA GLY A 184 -10.63 -2.46 4.09
C GLY A 184 -11.43 -3.76 4.10
N GLN A 185 -11.94 -4.12 2.92
CA GLN A 185 -12.83 -5.27 2.74
C GLN A 185 -12.14 -6.61 3.00
N GLN A 186 -12.68 -7.40 3.92
CA GLN A 186 -12.33 -8.80 4.10
C GLN A 186 -13.16 -9.68 3.18
N SER A 187 -12.54 -10.70 2.60
CA SER A 187 -13.21 -11.62 1.68
C SER A 187 -12.88 -13.06 2.01
N ARG A 188 -13.84 -13.95 1.73
CA ARG A 188 -13.68 -15.40 1.82
C ARG A 188 -13.98 -16.00 0.45
N ARG A 189 -13.03 -16.75 -0.10
CA ARG A 189 -13.14 -17.35 -1.45
C ARG A 189 -13.51 -16.32 -2.54
N GLY A 190 -12.96 -15.12 -2.44
CA GLY A 190 -13.17 -14.04 -3.41
C GLY A 190 -14.50 -13.29 -3.30
N GLN A 191 -15.33 -13.59 -2.29
CA GLN A 191 -16.60 -12.92 -2.05
C GLN A 191 -16.61 -12.22 -0.69
N ARG A 192 -17.43 -11.17 -0.55
CA ARG A 192 -17.69 -10.55 0.77
C ARG A 192 -18.40 -11.53 1.70
N LEU A 193 -18.47 -11.19 2.97
CA LEU A 193 -19.15 -12.03 3.97
C LEU A 193 -20.66 -11.88 3.82
N LEU A 194 -21.26 -12.70 2.95
CA LEU A 194 -22.69 -12.59 2.63
C LEU A 194 -23.57 -13.37 3.62
N LYS A 195 -23.20 -14.62 3.92
CA LYS A 195 -24.05 -15.54 4.69
C LYS A 195 -23.22 -16.46 5.57
N GLY A 196 -23.66 -16.61 6.82
CA GLY A 196 -23.17 -17.60 7.78
C GLY A 196 -24.29 -18.17 8.66
N TYR A 197 -25.30 -17.33 8.94
CA TYR A 197 -26.55 -17.69 9.63
C TYR A 197 -27.75 -17.52 8.69
N ASN A 198 -28.93 -17.17 9.23
CA ASN A 198 -30.14 -16.84 8.46
C ASN A 198 -29.98 -15.51 7.68
N ASN A 199 -29.39 -15.57 6.48
CA ASN A 199 -29.19 -14.43 5.57
C ASN A 199 -28.46 -13.21 6.19
N ARG A 200 -27.51 -13.50 7.07
CA ARG A 200 -26.58 -12.52 7.68
C ARG A 200 -25.25 -13.18 8.02
N ALA A 201 -24.20 -12.38 8.12
CA ALA A 201 -22.86 -12.85 8.49
C ALA A 201 -22.74 -13.14 9.99
N LEU A 202 -23.27 -12.25 10.85
CA LEU A 202 -23.23 -12.36 12.31
C LEU A 202 -24.61 -12.10 12.94
N PRO A 203 -24.89 -12.65 14.14
CA PRO A 203 -26.17 -12.43 14.82
C PRO A 203 -26.38 -10.99 15.30
N HIS A 204 -25.32 -10.17 15.32
CA HIS A 204 -25.35 -8.76 15.67
C HIS A 204 -25.91 -7.86 14.56
N PHE A 205 -25.92 -8.34 13.30
CA PHE A 205 -26.49 -7.63 12.18
C PHE A 205 -27.94 -8.03 11.93
N LYS A 206 -28.72 -7.13 11.31
CA LYS A 206 -30.07 -7.43 10.86
C LYS A 206 -30.02 -8.43 9.70
N GLU A 207 -31.09 -9.19 9.52
CA GLU A 207 -31.23 -10.02 8.33
C GLU A 207 -31.28 -9.13 7.07
N HIS A 208 -30.58 -9.54 6.01
CA HIS A 208 -30.49 -8.77 4.77
C HIS A 208 -29.98 -7.33 4.94
N ASP A 209 -29.16 -7.07 5.97
CA ASP A 209 -28.47 -5.80 6.14
C ASP A 209 -27.59 -5.53 4.91
N ASN A 210 -27.64 -4.31 4.40
CA ASN A 210 -26.89 -3.88 3.22
C ASN A 210 -25.65 -3.06 3.58
N ASN A 211 -25.43 -2.80 4.87
CA ASN A 211 -24.27 -2.07 5.36
C ASN A 211 -22.98 -2.83 5.02
N PRO A 212 -21.95 -2.17 4.42
CA PRO A 212 -20.64 -2.77 4.21
C PRO A 212 -20.03 -3.41 5.48
N ASP A 213 -20.27 -2.84 6.67
CA ASP A 213 -19.81 -3.39 7.96
C ASP A 213 -20.37 -4.81 8.18
N ALA A 214 -21.63 -5.04 7.80
CA ALA A 214 -22.28 -6.35 7.93
C ALA A 214 -21.71 -7.42 6.98
N HIS A 215 -20.90 -6.99 6.02
CA HIS A 215 -20.29 -7.81 5.00
C HIS A 215 -18.76 -7.85 5.07
N GLY A 216 -18.18 -7.43 6.20
CA GLY A 216 -16.75 -7.55 6.47
C GLY A 216 -15.89 -6.40 5.97
N PHE A 217 -16.47 -5.22 5.71
CA PHE A 217 -15.66 -4.03 5.52
C PHE A 217 -15.15 -3.52 6.88
N VAL A 218 -13.83 -3.35 6.98
CA VAL A 218 -13.17 -2.88 8.20
C VAL A 218 -12.70 -1.45 7.98
N LYS A 219 -13.41 -0.49 8.57
CA LYS A 219 -13.12 0.94 8.44
C LYS A 219 -12.03 1.40 9.39
N THR A 220 -11.81 0.67 10.49
CA THR A 220 -10.72 0.89 11.43
C THR A 220 -9.37 0.36 10.89
N ASN A 221 -8.31 0.60 11.66
CA ASN A 221 -6.93 0.28 11.30
C ASN A 221 -6.21 -0.41 12.47
N TYR A 222 -5.01 -0.95 12.23
CA TYR A 222 -4.28 -1.68 13.27
C TYR A 222 -3.75 -0.80 14.42
N ARG A 223 -3.55 0.50 14.20
CA ARG A 223 -3.10 1.42 15.25
C ARG A 223 -4.21 1.66 16.28
N ASP A 224 -5.39 2.02 15.80
CA ASP A 224 -6.51 2.43 16.63
C ASP A 224 -7.30 1.23 17.18
N GLY A 225 -7.15 0.07 16.51
CA GLY A 225 -7.74 -1.18 16.93
C GLY A 225 -9.05 -1.49 16.20
N LEU A 226 -9.37 -2.78 16.17
CA LEU A 226 -10.55 -3.31 15.51
C LEU A 226 -11.69 -3.46 16.53
N SER A 227 -12.92 -3.18 16.11
CA SER A 227 -14.08 -3.59 16.90
C SER A 227 -14.20 -5.13 16.95
N ALA A 228 -14.94 -5.65 17.93
CA ALA A 228 -15.14 -7.10 18.06
C ALA A 228 -15.78 -7.74 16.80
N LEU A 229 -16.60 -6.99 16.07
CA LEU A 229 -17.24 -7.44 14.83
C LEU A 229 -16.28 -7.40 13.63
N GLU A 230 -15.36 -6.43 13.60
CA GLU A 230 -14.33 -6.34 12.54
C GLU A 230 -13.21 -7.36 12.73
N PHE A 231 -12.95 -7.78 13.97
CA PHE A 231 -11.91 -8.77 14.29
C PHE A 231 -12.29 -10.20 13.94
N PHE A 232 -13.58 -10.55 14.07
CA PHE A 232 -14.10 -11.91 13.83
C PHE A 232 -14.30 -12.20 12.35
#